data_AF-A0A7S0QBZ8-F1
#
_entry.id   AF-A0A7S0QBZ8-F1
#
_cell.length_a   1.000
_cell.length_b   1.000
_cell.length_c   1.000
_cell.angle_alpha   90.00
_cell.angle_beta   90.00
_cell.angle_gamma   90.00
#
_symmetry.space_group_name_H-M   'P 1'
#
loop_
_entity.id
_entity.type
_entity.pdbx_description
1 polymer ?
#
loop_
_entity_poly.entity_id
_entity_poly.type
_entity_poly.pdbx_seq_one_letter_code
_entity_poly.pdbx_strand_id
1 'polypeptide(L)'
;LLLRSEVVRLFYAPSQPPAATIDCPHEAPGLKDWHDPTTWPSGIVPLAGQDVDIPAGSNVLISRAPPGVLARVHVPASSALIFGDVNLTIAAVGFFVEGTLRAGSPTCRLHSRITIQLEGTRPASGARAEAWYKGLHVTGLLDLHGKRFRPTWTRLAARASTGDTILLLEHSVNWEA
;
A
#
# COMPACT_ATOMS: atom_id res chain seq x y z
N LEU A 1 52.09 -8.34 -0.15
CA LEU A 1 50.79 -8.62 0.50
C LEU A 1 49.83 -9.15 -0.55
N LEU A 2 49.50 -10.44 -0.49
CA LEU A 2 48.52 -11.07 -1.39
C LEU A 2 47.11 -10.74 -0.87
N LEU A 3 46.39 -9.87 -1.58
CA LEU A 3 44.97 -9.64 -1.35
C LEU A 3 44.23 -10.95 -1.62
N ARG A 4 43.70 -11.59 -0.59
CA ARG A 4 42.79 -12.71 -0.74
C ARG A 4 41.50 -12.18 -1.36
N SER A 5 41.21 -12.58 -2.59
CA SER A 5 39.91 -12.37 -3.21
C SER A 5 39.02 -13.58 -2.92
N GLU A 6 37.83 -13.33 -2.39
CA GLU A 6 36.81 -14.34 -2.17
C GLU A 6 35.73 -14.19 -3.25
N VAL A 7 35.44 -15.28 -3.97
CA VAL A 7 34.39 -15.30 -5.00
C VAL A 7 33.06 -15.56 -4.31
N VAL A 8 32.31 -14.49 -4.03
CA VAL A 8 30.94 -14.59 -3.53
C VAL A 8 30.01 -14.74 -4.74
N ARG A 9 29.46 -15.95 -4.92
CA ARG A 9 28.37 -16.16 -5.89
C ARG A 9 27.07 -15.69 -5.26
N LEU A 10 26.64 -14.50 -5.65
CA LEU A 10 25.30 -14.01 -5.32
C LEU A 10 24.29 -14.72 -6.23
N PHE A 11 23.32 -15.40 -5.62
CA PHE A 11 22.20 -15.97 -6.37
C PHE A 11 21.30 -14.82 -6.82
N TYR A 12 21.52 -14.37 -8.05
CA TYR A 12 20.70 -13.35 -8.66
C TYR A 12 19.50 -14.01 -9.35
N ALA A 13 18.29 -13.75 -8.86
CA ALA A 13 17.09 -14.09 -9.61
C ALA A 13 16.99 -13.12 -10.80
N PRO A 14 17.09 -13.60 -12.05
CA PRO A 14 16.98 -12.73 -13.21
C PRO A 14 15.65 -11.96 -13.18
N SER A 15 15.61 -10.82 -13.86
CA SER A 15 14.36 -10.10 -14.09
C SER A 15 13.41 -11.02 -14.88
N GLN A 16 12.52 -11.72 -14.17
CA GLN A 16 11.47 -12.50 -14.80
C GLN A 16 10.44 -11.53 -15.37
N PRO A 17 9.88 -11.81 -16.56
CA PRO A 17 8.73 -11.05 -17.04
C PRO A 17 7.61 -11.11 -15.97
N PRO A 18 6.81 -10.03 -15.85
CA PRO A 18 5.75 -10.02 -14.86
C PRO A 18 4.87 -11.26 -15.04
N ALA A 19 4.64 -11.99 -13.94
CA ALA A 19 3.68 -13.08 -13.95
C ALA A 19 2.31 -12.52 -14.36
N ALA A 20 1.51 -13.32 -15.06
CA ALA A 20 0.16 -12.93 -15.42
C ALA A 20 -0.62 -12.52 -14.16
N THR A 21 -1.30 -11.39 -14.25
CA THR A 21 -2.17 -10.88 -13.19
C THR A 21 -3.39 -11.79 -13.08
N ILE A 22 -3.54 -12.48 -11.95
CA ILE A 22 -4.70 -13.35 -11.67
C ILE A 22 -5.21 -13.13 -10.23
N ASP A 23 -6.51 -13.36 -10.04
CA ASP A 23 -7.20 -13.28 -8.74
C ASP A 23 -7.00 -11.92 -8.05
N CYS A 24 -7.31 -10.84 -8.75
CA CYS A 24 -7.22 -9.49 -8.23
C CYS A 24 -8.21 -9.28 -7.08
N PRO A 25 -7.75 -8.92 -5.86
CA PRO A 25 -8.66 -8.70 -4.74
C PRO A 25 -9.70 -7.61 -4.99
N HIS A 26 -9.37 -6.62 -5.81
CA HIS A 26 -10.27 -5.53 -6.18
C HIS A 26 -11.28 -5.90 -7.29
N GLU A 27 -11.15 -7.08 -7.88
CA GLU A 27 -12.09 -7.64 -8.87
C GLU A 27 -12.90 -8.81 -8.29
N ALA A 28 -12.70 -9.13 -7.02
CA ALA A 28 -13.40 -10.22 -6.37
C ALA A 28 -14.93 -10.02 -6.43
N PRO A 29 -15.72 -11.09 -6.55
CA PRO A 29 -17.17 -10.98 -6.50
C PRO A 29 -17.65 -10.55 -5.10
N GLY A 30 -18.77 -9.83 -5.04
CA GLY A 30 -19.42 -9.46 -3.77
C GLY A 30 -18.80 -8.27 -3.04
N LEU A 31 -17.90 -7.52 -3.68
CA LEU A 31 -17.38 -6.26 -3.15
C LEU A 31 -18.48 -5.20 -3.12
N LYS A 32 -18.53 -4.44 -2.02
CA LYS A 32 -19.37 -3.26 -1.89
C LYS A 32 -18.57 -2.02 -2.25
N ASP A 33 -19.08 -1.13 -3.09
CA ASP A 33 -18.36 0.10 -3.46
C ASP A 33 -18.45 1.11 -2.31
N TRP A 34 -17.30 1.64 -1.85
CA TRP A 34 -17.23 2.73 -0.88
C TRP A 34 -18.12 3.92 -1.26
N HIS A 35 -18.25 4.23 -2.55
CA HIS A 35 -19.00 5.39 -3.03
C HIS A 35 -20.48 5.09 -3.30
N ASP A 36 -20.92 3.85 -3.08
CA ASP A 36 -22.33 3.49 -3.13
C ASP A 36 -22.98 3.77 -1.75
N PRO A 37 -24.01 4.62 -1.67
CA PRO A 37 -24.74 4.87 -0.42
C PRO A 37 -25.28 3.60 0.24
N THR A 38 -25.60 2.55 -0.54
CA THR A 38 -26.13 1.27 -0.03
C THR A 38 -25.09 0.42 0.72
N THR A 39 -23.79 0.75 0.57
CA THR A 39 -22.72 0.15 1.37
C THR A 39 -22.87 0.51 2.84
N TRP A 40 -23.36 1.70 3.14
CA TRP A 40 -23.34 2.29 4.46
C TRP A 40 -24.68 2.10 5.19
N PRO A 41 -24.71 1.71 6.47
CA PRO A 41 -25.95 1.54 7.23
C PRO A 41 -26.82 2.80 7.29
N SER A 42 -26.20 3.99 7.23
CA SER A 42 -26.88 5.28 7.19
C SER A 42 -27.50 5.62 5.83
N GLY A 43 -27.20 4.85 4.78
CA GLY A 43 -27.55 5.20 3.40
C GLY A 43 -26.82 6.43 2.87
N ILE A 44 -25.71 6.84 3.50
CA ILE A 44 -24.94 8.04 3.15
C ILE A 44 -23.46 7.68 3.13
N VAL A 45 -22.77 8.06 2.05
CA VAL A 45 -21.31 7.89 1.93
C VAL A 45 -20.59 8.78 2.95
N PRO A 46 -19.63 8.26 3.73
CA PRO A 46 -18.90 9.03 4.71
C PRO A 46 -18.20 10.25 4.12
N LEU A 47 -18.28 11.36 4.86
CA LEU A 47 -17.71 12.65 4.50
C LEU A 47 -16.52 13.00 5.40
N ALA A 48 -15.80 14.07 5.03
CA ALA A 48 -14.71 14.62 5.82
C ALA A 48 -15.10 14.82 7.31
N GLY A 49 -14.18 14.51 8.20
CA GLY A 49 -14.31 14.63 9.65
C GLY A 49 -15.16 13.55 10.31
N GLN A 50 -15.75 12.62 9.55
CA GLN A 50 -16.54 11.52 10.12
C GLN A 50 -15.68 10.32 10.47
N ASP A 51 -16.08 9.62 11.54
CA ASP A 51 -15.64 8.26 11.78
C ASP A 51 -16.32 7.32 10.77
N VAL A 52 -15.54 6.40 10.23
CA VAL A 52 -15.96 5.43 9.24
C VAL A 52 -15.76 4.04 9.81
N ASP A 53 -16.87 3.35 10.08
CA ASP A 53 -16.86 1.94 10.41
C ASP A 53 -17.23 1.14 9.15
N ILE A 54 -16.30 0.32 8.65
CA ILE A 54 -16.60 -0.61 7.56
C ILE A 54 -17.70 -1.57 8.03
N PRO A 55 -18.79 -1.76 7.27
CA PRO A 55 -19.89 -2.62 7.72
C PRO A 55 -19.40 -4.03 8.06
N ALA A 56 -19.86 -4.58 9.18
CA ALA A 56 -19.51 -5.91 9.63
C ALA A 56 -19.84 -6.99 8.57
N GLY A 57 -18.99 -8.00 8.43
CA GLY A 57 -19.16 -9.10 7.49
C GLY A 57 -19.09 -8.68 6.02
N SER A 58 -18.44 -7.55 5.69
CA SER A 58 -18.39 -7.03 4.33
C SER A 58 -17.00 -6.68 3.85
N ASN A 59 -16.81 -6.76 2.54
CA ASN A 59 -15.60 -6.34 1.86
C ASN A 59 -15.92 -5.08 1.06
N VAL A 60 -15.34 -3.95 1.46
CA VAL A 60 -15.56 -2.66 0.80
C VAL A 60 -14.40 -2.34 -0.12
N LEU A 61 -14.71 -2.09 -1.40
CA LEU A 61 -13.78 -1.63 -2.42
C LEU A 61 -13.74 -0.11 -2.43
N ILE A 62 -12.53 0.46 -2.37
CA ILE A 62 -12.30 1.88 -2.60
C ILE A 62 -11.49 2.07 -3.90
N SER A 63 -12.12 2.72 -4.87
CA SER A 63 -11.58 2.97 -6.22
C SER A 63 -11.58 4.46 -6.60
N ARG A 64 -11.76 5.35 -5.62
CA ARG A 64 -11.69 6.81 -5.75
C ARG A 64 -11.38 7.41 -4.37
N ALA A 65 -10.76 8.59 -4.36
CA ALA A 65 -10.51 9.31 -3.12
C ALA A 65 -11.84 9.80 -2.50
N PRO A 66 -12.07 9.55 -1.20
CA PRO A 66 -13.16 10.20 -0.48
C PRO A 66 -12.85 11.70 -0.30
N PRO A 67 -13.87 12.56 -0.13
CA PRO A 67 -13.64 13.99 0.04
C PRO A 67 -13.03 14.31 1.40
N GLY A 68 -11.92 15.06 1.39
CA GLY A 68 -11.30 15.60 2.60
C GLY A 68 -10.62 14.54 3.49
N VAL A 69 -10.50 14.87 4.78
CA VAL A 69 -9.82 14.06 5.79
C VAL A 69 -10.85 13.40 6.69
N LEU A 70 -10.88 12.08 6.74
CA LEU A 70 -11.75 11.31 7.65
C LEU A 70 -11.23 11.42 9.09
N ALA A 71 -12.07 11.22 10.10
CA ALA A 71 -11.60 11.15 11.48
C ALA A 71 -10.89 9.80 11.71
N ARG A 72 -11.63 8.74 12.02
CA ARG A 72 -11.10 7.38 12.12
C ARG A 72 -11.64 6.52 10.98
N VAL A 73 -10.79 5.68 10.39
CA VAL A 73 -11.24 4.57 9.53
C VAL A 73 -11.05 3.27 10.28
N HIS A 74 -12.15 2.65 10.68
CA HIS A 74 -12.19 1.41 11.41
C HIS A 74 -12.63 0.25 10.52
N VAL A 75 -11.79 -0.79 10.45
CA VAL A 75 -12.06 -2.04 9.74
C VAL A 75 -12.26 -3.15 10.78
N PRO A 76 -13.52 -3.54 11.09
CA PRO A 76 -13.80 -4.58 12.08
C PRO A 76 -13.23 -5.95 11.67
N ALA A 77 -13.01 -6.84 12.65
CA ALA A 77 -12.42 -8.17 12.43
C ALA A 77 -13.09 -9.02 11.34
N SER A 78 -14.40 -8.86 11.15
CA SER A 78 -15.20 -9.59 10.15
C SER A 78 -15.16 -8.99 8.74
N SER A 79 -14.41 -7.92 8.52
CA SER A 79 -14.54 -7.07 7.34
C SER A 79 -13.20 -6.79 6.66
N ALA A 80 -13.25 -6.33 5.42
CA ALA A 80 -12.07 -5.91 4.67
C ALA A 80 -12.27 -4.55 3.99
N LEU A 81 -11.23 -3.72 4.02
CA LEU A 81 -11.07 -2.56 3.14
C LEU A 81 -10.08 -2.91 2.04
N ILE A 82 -10.53 -2.86 0.79
CA ILE A 82 -9.78 -3.29 -0.39
C ILE A 82 -9.56 -2.09 -1.30
N PHE A 83 -8.31 -1.83 -1.68
CA PHE A 83 -7.97 -0.76 -2.62
C PHE A 83 -7.95 -1.28 -4.06
N GLY A 84 -8.62 -0.54 -4.96
CA GLY A 84 -8.54 -0.76 -6.41
C GLY A 84 -7.20 -0.30 -6.99
N ASP A 85 -6.84 -0.82 -8.17
CA ASP A 85 -5.62 -0.42 -8.90
C ASP A 85 -5.80 0.95 -9.60
N VAL A 86 -6.01 1.99 -8.80
CA VAL A 86 -6.21 3.37 -9.26
C VAL A 86 -5.40 4.34 -8.41
N ASN A 87 -4.96 5.46 -9.01
CA ASN A 87 -4.24 6.49 -8.27
C ASN A 87 -5.21 7.17 -7.30
N LEU A 88 -4.96 7.04 -6.00
CA LEU A 88 -5.82 7.65 -4.99
C LEU A 88 -5.04 8.00 -3.73
N THR A 89 -5.53 9.04 -3.05
CA THR A 89 -5.12 9.38 -1.69
C THR A 89 -6.35 9.26 -0.79
N ILE A 90 -6.23 8.48 0.27
CA ILE A 90 -7.20 8.48 1.38
C ILE A 90 -6.54 9.19 2.56
N ALA A 91 -7.15 10.26 3.03
CA ALA A 91 -6.69 11.01 4.19
C ALA A 91 -7.57 10.71 5.40
N ALA A 92 -6.95 10.42 6.53
CA ALA A 92 -7.65 10.24 7.81
C ALA A 92 -6.80 10.71 8.98
N VAL A 93 -7.43 11.00 10.12
CA VAL A 93 -6.69 11.17 11.37
C VAL A 93 -6.05 9.85 11.79
N GLY A 94 -6.70 8.72 11.50
CA GLY A 94 -6.02 7.44 11.56
C GLY A 94 -6.86 6.24 11.21
N PHE A 95 -6.20 5.09 11.22
CA PHE A 95 -6.78 3.81 10.83
C PHE A 95 -6.68 2.82 11.97
N PHE A 96 -7.79 2.14 12.25
CA PHE A 96 -7.85 1.00 13.15
C PHE A 96 -8.31 -0.24 12.37
N VAL A 97 -7.43 -1.22 12.24
CA VAL A 97 -7.65 -2.40 11.37
C VAL A 97 -7.60 -3.66 12.22
N GLU A 98 -8.77 -4.14 12.61
CA GLU A 98 -8.96 -5.46 13.24
C GLU A 98 -9.21 -6.55 12.20
N GLY A 99 -9.82 -6.19 11.07
CA GLY A 99 -10.06 -7.06 9.92
C GLY A 99 -8.89 -7.05 8.95
N THR A 100 -9.18 -6.78 7.68
CA THR A 100 -8.14 -6.74 6.63
C THR A 100 -8.10 -5.39 5.93
N LEU A 101 -6.92 -4.79 5.82
CA LEU A 101 -6.64 -3.72 4.87
C LEU A 101 -5.75 -4.30 3.77
N ARG A 102 -6.26 -4.33 2.53
CA ARG A 102 -5.60 -5.00 1.41
C ARG A 102 -5.47 -4.11 0.18
N ALA A 103 -4.31 -4.15 -0.46
CA ALA A 103 -4.03 -3.48 -1.72
C ALA A 103 -3.24 -4.44 -2.62
N GLY A 104 -3.91 -5.07 -3.59
CA GLY A 104 -3.33 -6.12 -4.43
C GLY A 104 -3.09 -7.45 -3.69
N SER A 105 -2.43 -8.38 -4.37
CA SER A 105 -2.07 -9.72 -3.90
C SER A 105 -0.72 -10.18 -4.47
N PRO A 106 -0.14 -11.31 -4.02
CA PRO A 106 1.07 -11.86 -4.62
C PRO A 106 0.99 -12.08 -6.13
N THR A 107 -0.21 -12.41 -6.64
CA THR A 107 -0.52 -12.72 -8.05
C THR A 107 -1.17 -11.57 -8.80
N CYS A 108 -1.67 -10.54 -8.12
CA CYS A 108 -2.21 -9.32 -8.73
C CYS A 108 -1.65 -8.09 -8.02
N ARG A 109 -0.53 -7.57 -8.51
CA ARG A 109 0.14 -6.41 -7.94
C ARG A 109 -0.44 -5.13 -8.51
N LEU A 110 -0.59 -4.13 -7.65
CA LEU A 110 -1.03 -2.81 -8.07
C LEU A 110 0.10 -2.07 -8.77
N HIS A 111 -0.26 -1.35 -9.83
CA HIS A 111 0.63 -0.47 -10.58
C HIS A 111 0.36 1.00 -10.28
N SER A 112 -0.82 1.30 -9.73
CA SER A 112 -1.20 2.62 -9.30
C SER A 112 -0.49 3.06 -8.02
N ARG A 113 -0.46 4.37 -7.82
CA ARG A 113 0.00 5.00 -6.60
C ARG A 113 -1.17 5.18 -5.63
N ILE A 114 -1.19 4.37 -4.58
CA ILE A 114 -2.10 4.55 -3.44
C ILE A 114 -1.34 5.26 -2.31
N THR A 115 -1.94 6.31 -1.77
CA THR A 115 -1.40 7.05 -0.64
C THR A 115 -2.37 6.97 0.53
N ILE A 116 -1.90 6.43 1.66
CA ILE A 116 -2.60 6.53 2.95
C ILE A 116 -1.98 7.72 3.68
N GLN A 117 -2.74 8.81 3.78
CA GLN A 117 -2.30 10.06 4.39
C GLN A 117 -2.84 10.16 5.81
N LEU A 118 -1.93 10.23 6.78
CA LEU A 118 -2.27 10.36 8.21
C LEU A 118 -2.10 11.81 8.64
N GLU A 119 -3.22 12.45 8.90
CA GLU A 119 -3.27 13.83 9.38
C GLU A 119 -3.56 13.86 10.88
N GLY A 120 -3.30 14.99 11.54
CA GLY A 120 -3.51 15.09 12.98
C GLY A 120 -2.60 16.11 13.60
N THR A 121 -3.12 16.77 14.63
CA THR A 121 -2.35 17.71 15.44
C THR A 121 -1.60 16.96 16.53
N ARG A 122 -0.52 17.55 17.05
CA ARG A 122 0.14 16.95 18.20
C ARG A 122 -0.82 17.08 19.41
N PRO A 123 -1.16 16.00 20.12
CA PRO A 123 -1.91 16.11 21.37
C PRO A 123 -1.19 17.01 22.36
N ALA A 124 -1.95 17.65 23.26
CA ALA A 124 -1.37 18.42 24.36
C ALA A 124 -0.35 17.57 25.13
N SER A 125 0.75 18.20 25.57
CA SER A 125 1.84 17.53 26.27
C SER A 125 1.33 16.69 27.43
N GLY A 126 1.58 15.38 27.43
CA GLY A 126 1.21 14.45 28.50
C GLY A 126 -0.05 13.62 28.23
N ALA A 127 -0.87 13.97 27.22
CA ALA A 127 -2.00 13.14 26.81
C ALA A 127 -1.52 11.96 25.94
N ARG A 128 -1.90 10.74 26.30
CA ARG A 128 -1.77 9.57 25.41
C ARG A 128 -2.91 9.62 24.40
N ALA A 129 -2.58 9.79 23.12
CA ALA A 129 -3.56 9.58 22.07
C ALA A 129 -3.87 8.10 21.91
N GLU A 130 -5.03 7.79 21.32
CA GLU A 130 -5.36 6.43 20.92
C GLU A 130 -4.33 5.88 19.93
N ALA A 131 -4.13 4.56 19.91
CA ALA A 131 -3.05 3.94 19.13
C ALA A 131 -3.18 4.14 17.60
N TRP A 132 -4.40 4.40 17.12
CA TRP A 132 -4.67 4.75 15.73
C TRP A 132 -4.46 6.23 15.43
N TYR A 133 -4.34 7.11 16.43
CA TYR A 133 -4.22 8.55 16.19
C TYR A 133 -2.93 8.88 15.45
N LYS A 134 -3.05 9.51 14.27
CA LYS A 134 -1.96 9.73 13.31
C LYS A 134 -1.17 8.44 13.05
N GLY A 135 -1.89 7.33 13.01
CA GLY A 135 -1.33 5.98 12.97
C GLY A 135 -2.16 5.05 12.10
N LEU A 136 -1.52 3.98 11.67
CA LEU A 136 -2.15 2.80 11.11
C LEU A 136 -2.02 1.69 12.15
N HIS A 137 -3.01 1.56 13.03
CA HIS A 137 -3.03 0.56 14.08
C HIS A 137 -3.66 -0.72 13.56
N VAL A 138 -2.86 -1.78 13.43
CA VAL A 138 -3.30 -3.06 12.85
C VAL A 138 -3.18 -4.14 13.90
N THR A 139 -4.33 -4.73 14.25
CA THR A 139 -4.42 -5.96 15.05
C THR A 139 -4.84 -7.17 14.21
N GLY A 140 -5.42 -6.92 13.02
CA GLY A 140 -5.71 -7.92 12.00
C GLY A 140 -4.61 -8.06 10.95
N LEU A 141 -4.99 -7.98 9.67
CA LEU A 141 -4.09 -8.15 8.53
C LEU A 141 -3.91 -6.85 7.74
N LEU A 142 -2.64 -6.49 7.51
CA LEU A 142 -2.22 -5.51 6.53
C LEU A 142 -1.53 -6.23 5.36
N ASP A 143 -2.12 -6.20 4.17
CA ASP A 143 -1.66 -6.97 3.01
C ASP A 143 -1.47 -6.07 1.77
N LEU A 144 -0.22 -5.65 1.53
CA LEU A 144 0.12 -4.62 0.54
C LEU A 144 1.06 -5.17 -0.53
N HIS A 145 0.59 -5.13 -1.77
CA HIS A 145 1.25 -5.71 -2.94
C HIS A 145 1.28 -4.72 -4.11
N GLY A 146 2.26 -3.81 -4.08
CA GLY A 146 2.56 -2.92 -5.21
C GLY A 146 3.51 -3.56 -6.24
N LYS A 147 3.87 -2.77 -7.25
CA LYS A 147 4.88 -3.09 -8.27
C LYS A 147 6.17 -3.61 -7.62
N ARG A 148 6.75 -4.66 -8.20
CA ARG A 148 8.02 -5.25 -7.75
C ARG A 148 9.18 -4.67 -8.53
N PHE A 149 10.16 -4.13 -7.81
CA PHE A 149 11.46 -3.79 -8.37
C PHE A 149 12.43 -4.96 -8.18
N ARG A 150 12.94 -5.51 -9.28
CA ARG A 150 13.89 -6.62 -9.30
C ARG A 150 15.03 -6.34 -10.27
N PRO A 151 16.29 -6.39 -9.80
CA PRO A 151 16.68 -6.64 -8.40
C PRO A 151 16.31 -5.45 -7.52
N THR A 152 16.46 -5.51 -6.21
CA THR A 152 16.33 -4.29 -5.38
C THR A 152 17.63 -3.48 -5.36
N TRP A 153 18.74 -4.07 -5.81
CA TRP A 153 20.04 -3.43 -5.97
C TRP A 153 20.87 -4.16 -7.03
N THR A 154 21.80 -3.46 -7.66
CA THR A 154 22.84 -4.05 -8.52
C THR A 154 24.10 -3.21 -8.41
N ARG A 155 25.22 -3.69 -8.95
CA ARG A 155 26.46 -2.92 -9.06
C ARG A 155 26.55 -2.25 -10.42
N LEU A 156 27.48 -1.31 -10.54
CA LEU A 156 27.88 -0.81 -11.84
C LEU A 156 28.69 -1.88 -12.58
N ALA A 157 28.38 -2.10 -13.85
CA ALA A 157 29.18 -2.92 -14.75
C ALA A 157 30.50 -2.24 -15.13
N ALA A 158 30.58 -0.91 -14.99
CA ALA A 158 31.76 -0.10 -15.28
C ALA A 158 31.90 1.05 -14.28
N ARG A 159 33.11 1.59 -14.12
CA ARG A 159 33.32 2.79 -13.30
C ARG A 159 32.56 3.97 -13.93
N ALA A 160 31.84 4.72 -13.09
CA ALA A 160 31.29 6.01 -13.47
C ALA A 160 32.30 7.12 -13.12
N SER A 161 32.42 8.11 -13.99
CA SER A 161 33.26 9.30 -13.83
C SER A 161 32.42 10.54 -13.57
N THR A 162 33.04 11.60 -13.07
CA THR A 162 32.38 12.88 -12.87
C THR A 162 31.86 13.43 -14.20
N GLY A 163 30.57 13.72 -14.26
CA GLY A 163 29.90 14.24 -15.46
C GLY A 163 29.22 13.18 -16.32
N ASP A 164 29.35 11.88 -15.99
CA ASP A 164 28.62 10.83 -16.69
C ASP A 164 27.10 11.01 -16.53
N THR A 165 26.38 10.88 -17.64
CA THR A 165 24.91 10.92 -17.69
C THR A 165 24.29 9.54 -17.89
N ILE A 166 25.12 8.50 -18.02
CA ILE A 166 24.72 7.12 -18.26
C ILE A 166 25.47 6.22 -17.29
N LEU A 167 24.75 5.35 -16.58
CA LEU A 167 25.31 4.31 -15.72
C LEU A 167 25.11 2.94 -16.37
N LEU A 168 26.20 2.17 -16.51
CA LEU A 168 26.12 0.77 -16.93
C LEU A 168 25.93 -0.11 -15.71
N LEU A 169 24.85 -0.89 -15.68
CA LEU A 169 24.52 -1.78 -14.56
C LEU A 169 24.92 -3.23 -14.87
N GLU A 170 25.42 -3.93 -13.85
CA GLU A 170 25.84 -5.35 -13.96
C GLU A 170 24.67 -6.27 -14.34
N HIS A 171 23.45 -5.92 -13.93
CA HIS A 171 22.25 -6.68 -14.22
C HIS A 171 21.15 -5.78 -14.81
N SER A 172 20.25 -6.40 -15.58
CA SER A 172 19.00 -5.76 -15.99
C SER A 172 18.13 -5.43 -14.78
N VAL A 173 17.58 -4.23 -14.76
CA VAL A 173 16.68 -3.73 -13.71
C VAL A 173 15.38 -3.23 -14.33
N ASN A 174 14.32 -3.18 -13.54
CA ASN A 174 13.03 -2.59 -13.91
C ASN A 174 12.68 -1.36 -13.05
N TRP A 175 13.71 -0.66 -12.56
CA TRP A 175 13.57 0.53 -11.73
C TRP A 175 12.97 1.68 -12.53
N GLU A 176 12.28 2.58 -11.81
CA GLU A 176 11.83 3.85 -12.36
C GLU A 176 12.98 4.88 -12.28
N ALA A 177 13.05 5.77 -13.27
CA ALA A 177 14.05 6.82 -13.38
C ALA A 177 13.66 8.07 -12.58
#